data_AF-A0A5C5W159-F1
#
_entry.id   AF-A0A5C5W159-F1
#
_cell.length_a   1.000
_cell.length_b   1.000
_cell.length_c   1.000
_cell.angle_alpha   90.00
_cell.angle_beta   90.00
_cell.angle_gamma   90.00
#
_symmetry.space_group_name_H-M   'P 1'
#
loop_
_entity.id
_entity.type
_entity.pdbx_description
1 polymer ?
#
loop_
_entity_poly.entity_id
_entity_poly.type
_entity_poly.pdbx_seq_one_letter_code
_entity_poly.pdbx_strand_id
1 'polypeptide(L)'
;MFRKHQDWRRAACSALCIGGLFAATAAAAAASFGDLAATGTGEFFADCGRLEAGPQGCPIFRRDDNSFLFIENTGNFSFGQRVWVSGVINPASTLCLPFMAPGIENNEIGECFEGCGTLAPGPLQYTHLRTDDGRRYCLDNEGAFGFGQRVWVRGCLNNACDPICPGGDGCISGNTIGLCYESCGRIVPSLRCNVFVADDGQPINIENTGGFGYDEHLWVQGCLNPQSTICPPIIEPGVEDNRIGLCFQECGLIVPGDVCNWYFIRDTGDFLPIENPGPSASTMRVWVQGCFNPESTFCFGIVRPGIEDNSVGECFEGCGCLVQGPECVLLLADSGERFVVENLAGLHAGDRVRIRGCLDRTCVTPCGQGDGCIFDNQIDGPLGDMNCDGVVNVLDINPFTLALSNSAAYMMQFPDCDIRNADITCDGQVNILDINPFVRLIQFGGCGGSGG
;
A
#
# COMPACT_ATOMS: atom_id res chain seq x y z
N MET A 1 -36.86 -6.79 59.81
CA MET A 1 -36.91 -5.34 60.09
C MET A 1 -36.44 -4.61 58.84
N PHE A 2 -37.26 -3.71 58.31
CA PHE A 2 -37.03 -2.70 57.23
C PHE A 2 -36.47 -3.20 55.88
N ARG A 3 -37.25 -3.40 54.80
CA ARG A 3 -37.97 -2.48 53.88
C ARG A 3 -37.11 -1.42 53.12
N LYS A 4 -37.05 -1.65 51.78
CA LYS A 4 -37.17 -0.74 50.61
C LYS A 4 -36.13 0.39 50.40
N HIS A 5 -35.49 0.43 49.21
CA HIS A 5 -35.89 1.26 48.04
C HIS A 5 -34.93 1.14 46.82
N GLN A 6 -35.52 1.12 45.60
CA GLN A 6 -35.03 1.56 44.25
C GLN A 6 -33.84 0.79 43.62
N ASP A 7 -33.86 0.14 42.44
CA ASP A 7 -34.64 0.14 41.18
C ASP A 7 -34.17 1.16 40.09
N TRP A 8 -33.68 0.59 38.96
CA TRP A 8 -33.42 1.11 37.60
C TRP A 8 -32.12 1.86 37.25
N ARG A 9 -31.20 1.15 36.55
CA ARG A 9 -30.64 1.44 35.20
C ARG A 9 -29.25 0.82 35.04
N ARG A 10 -29.10 -0.18 34.15
CA ARG A 10 -27.97 -0.46 33.24
C ARG A 10 -28.08 -1.89 32.72
N ALA A 11 -28.46 -2.00 31.44
CA ALA A 11 -28.19 -3.18 30.62
C ALA A 11 -27.38 -2.66 29.43
N ALA A 12 -26.08 -2.92 29.43
CA ALA A 12 -25.21 -2.91 28.27
C ALA A 12 -23.87 -3.55 28.70
N CYS A 13 -23.45 -4.55 27.91
CA CYS A 13 -22.18 -5.28 27.94
C CYS A 13 -21.96 -6.31 29.08
N SER A 14 -21.50 -7.48 28.62
CA SER A 14 -20.91 -8.62 29.35
C SER A 14 -21.86 -9.72 29.84
N ALA A 15 -21.81 -10.86 29.15
CA ALA A 15 -22.00 -12.17 29.76
C ALA A 15 -20.86 -13.11 29.32
N LEU A 16 -20.10 -13.56 30.32
CA LEU A 16 -18.98 -14.50 30.23
C LEU A 16 -19.48 -15.96 30.24
N CYS A 17 -18.68 -16.84 29.62
CA CYS A 17 -18.86 -18.29 29.48
C CYS A 17 -18.99 -19.09 30.79
N ILE A 18 -19.79 -20.17 30.77
CA ILE A 18 -19.42 -21.50 31.32
C ILE A 18 -20.06 -22.62 30.46
N GLY A 19 -19.21 -23.48 29.87
CA GLY A 19 -19.39 -24.95 29.84
C GLY A 19 -20.42 -25.62 28.91
N GLY A 20 -20.02 -25.84 27.64
CA GLY A 20 -20.19 -27.09 26.87
C GLY A 20 -21.55 -27.79 26.75
N LEU A 21 -22.16 -27.71 25.57
CA LEU A 21 -22.67 -28.89 24.84
C LEU A 21 -22.83 -28.57 23.34
N PHE A 22 -22.37 -29.52 22.53
CA PHE A 22 -22.21 -29.56 21.08
C PHE A 22 -23.33 -28.95 20.19
N ALA A 23 -22.88 -28.20 19.17
CA ALA A 23 -23.40 -28.21 17.79
C ALA A 23 -24.73 -27.51 17.41
N ALA A 24 -25.07 -26.32 17.93
CA ALA A 24 -26.30 -25.62 17.50
C ALA A 24 -26.28 -24.07 17.43
N THR A 25 -25.12 -23.40 17.31
CA THR A 25 -25.08 -21.92 17.42
C THR A 25 -24.36 -21.16 16.30
N ALA A 26 -24.17 -21.75 15.11
CA ALA A 26 -23.80 -20.95 13.93
C ALA A 26 -24.96 -20.07 13.40
N ALA A 27 -26.20 -20.28 13.86
CA ALA A 27 -27.38 -19.54 13.41
C ALA A 27 -27.76 -18.34 14.30
N ALA A 28 -27.11 -18.13 15.45
CA ALA A 28 -27.56 -17.12 16.42
C ALA A 28 -26.83 -15.76 16.31
N ALA A 29 -25.66 -15.69 15.66
CA ALA A 29 -24.96 -14.42 15.41
C ALA A 29 -25.57 -13.62 14.23
N ALA A 30 -26.26 -14.30 13.30
CA ALA A 30 -27.07 -13.64 12.28
C ALA A 30 -28.39 -13.05 12.82
N ALA A 31 -28.80 -13.43 14.04
CA ALA A 31 -30.10 -13.04 14.59
C ALA A 31 -30.09 -11.68 15.33
N SER A 32 -28.93 -11.15 15.75
CA SER A 32 -28.88 -9.81 16.39
C SER A 32 -28.81 -8.63 15.41
N PHE A 33 -28.66 -8.90 14.10
CA PHE A 33 -28.91 -7.94 13.03
C PHE A 33 -30.22 -8.21 12.28
N GLY A 34 -30.90 -9.34 12.58
CA GLY A 34 -32.10 -9.78 11.87
C GLY A 34 -33.41 -9.15 12.33
N ASP A 35 -33.47 -8.53 13.50
CA ASP A 35 -34.72 -8.03 14.10
C ASP A 35 -35.08 -6.57 13.76
N LEU A 36 -34.29 -5.90 12.90
CA LEU A 36 -34.63 -4.58 12.34
C LEU A 36 -35.21 -4.64 10.91
N ALA A 37 -35.31 -5.81 10.30
CA ALA A 37 -35.80 -5.98 8.93
C ALA A 37 -37.34 -5.93 8.77
N ALA A 38 -38.10 -5.64 9.83
CA ALA A 38 -39.54 -5.89 9.86
C ALA A 38 -40.46 -4.73 9.44
N THR A 39 -39.98 -3.51 9.16
CA THR A 39 -40.90 -2.41 8.75
C THR A 39 -40.41 -1.46 7.64
N GLY A 40 -39.29 -1.72 6.97
CA GLY A 40 -38.84 -0.89 5.85
C GLY A 40 -38.04 -1.71 4.84
N THR A 41 -38.42 -1.64 3.56
CA THR A 41 -37.76 -2.31 2.43
C THR A 41 -36.42 -1.67 2.04
N GLY A 42 -35.68 -1.13 3.00
CA GLY A 42 -34.43 -0.43 2.75
C GLY A 42 -33.27 -1.41 2.55
N GLU A 43 -32.37 -1.06 1.65
CA GLU A 43 -31.14 -1.81 1.40
C GLU A 43 -30.11 -1.46 2.48
N PHE A 44 -29.45 -2.47 3.05
CA PHE A 44 -28.36 -2.22 4.00
C PHE A 44 -27.18 -1.60 3.25
N PHE A 45 -26.59 -0.58 3.85
CA PHE A 45 -25.48 0.16 3.31
C PHE A 45 -24.35 0.20 4.31
N ALA A 46 -23.11 0.07 3.84
CA ALA A 46 -21.91 0.26 4.64
C ALA A 46 -20.74 0.64 3.71
N ASP A 47 -20.22 1.85 3.85
CA ASP A 47 -19.16 2.34 2.97
C ASP A 47 -18.34 3.47 3.59
N CYS A 48 -17.17 3.75 3.00
CA CYS A 48 -16.36 4.92 3.31
C CYS A 48 -16.71 6.10 2.40
N GLY A 49 -16.58 7.32 2.94
CA GLY A 49 -16.88 8.55 2.21
C GLY A 49 -16.64 9.78 3.05
N ARG A 50 -16.97 10.96 2.52
CA ARG A 50 -16.73 12.26 3.19
C ARG A 50 -18.02 12.81 3.78
N LEU A 51 -17.94 13.29 5.02
CA LEU A 51 -19.02 14.08 5.62
C LEU A 51 -19.02 15.50 5.07
N GLU A 52 -20.17 16.00 4.66
CA GLU A 52 -20.29 17.38 4.19
C GLU A 52 -21.59 18.04 4.65
N ALA A 53 -21.59 19.38 4.60
CA ALA A 53 -22.78 20.17 4.82
C ALA A 53 -23.59 20.24 3.51
N GLY A 54 -24.75 19.60 3.52
CA GLY A 54 -25.73 19.68 2.44
C GLY A 54 -26.60 20.94 2.52
N PRO A 55 -27.66 21.00 1.70
CA PRO A 55 -28.63 22.09 1.73
C PRO A 55 -29.20 22.31 3.13
N GLN A 56 -29.35 23.59 3.52
CA GLN A 56 -29.83 23.98 4.86
C GLN A 56 -28.99 23.43 6.04
N GLY A 57 -27.77 22.97 5.78
CA GLY A 57 -26.88 22.43 6.81
C GLY A 57 -27.18 20.97 7.18
N CYS A 58 -28.07 20.28 6.45
CA CYS A 58 -28.29 18.86 6.65
C CYS A 58 -27.01 18.08 6.37
N PRO A 59 -26.62 17.11 7.22
CA PRO A 59 -25.43 16.32 6.97
C PRO A 59 -25.65 15.41 5.76
N ILE A 60 -24.69 15.43 4.84
CA ILE A 60 -24.62 14.50 3.71
C ILE A 60 -23.36 13.64 3.86
N PHE A 61 -23.49 12.39 3.43
CA PHE A 61 -22.39 11.48 3.21
C PHE A 61 -22.14 11.42 1.70
N ARG A 62 -20.97 11.93 1.27
CA ARG A 62 -20.54 11.90 -0.12
C ARG A 62 -19.66 10.67 -0.35
N ARG A 63 -20.09 9.81 -1.26
CA ARG A 63 -19.38 8.61 -1.69
C ARG A 63 -18.27 8.98 -2.67
N ASP A 64 -17.33 8.06 -2.89
CA ASP A 64 -16.19 8.27 -3.78
C ASP A 64 -16.58 8.43 -5.26
N ASP A 65 -17.71 7.84 -5.65
CA ASP A 65 -18.34 8.04 -6.97
C ASP A 65 -19.05 9.41 -7.12
N ASN A 66 -18.84 10.32 -6.16
CA ASN A 66 -19.49 11.63 -6.02
C ASN A 66 -21.01 11.62 -5.82
N SER A 67 -21.65 10.45 -5.72
CA SER A 67 -23.03 10.37 -5.25
C SER A 67 -23.11 10.77 -3.77
N PHE A 68 -24.29 11.21 -3.32
CA PHE A 68 -24.49 11.58 -1.93
C PHE A 68 -25.77 10.99 -1.36
N LEU A 69 -25.75 10.76 -0.06
CA LEU A 69 -26.89 10.31 0.73
C LEU A 69 -27.05 11.25 1.92
N PHE A 70 -28.27 11.59 2.30
CA PHE A 70 -28.50 12.24 3.59
C PHE A 70 -28.21 11.25 4.73
N ILE A 71 -27.72 11.74 5.87
CA ILE A 71 -27.52 10.90 7.04
C ILE A 71 -28.24 11.49 8.24
N GLU A 72 -28.61 10.64 9.20
CA GLU A 72 -29.38 11.07 10.37
C GLU A 72 -28.51 11.81 11.38
N ASN A 73 -27.26 11.37 11.57
CA ASN A 73 -26.31 11.98 12.50
C ASN A 73 -24.86 11.86 12.01
N THR A 74 -23.99 12.77 12.48
CA THR A 74 -22.55 12.77 12.18
C THR A 74 -21.71 12.15 13.30
N GLY A 75 -22.33 11.58 14.33
CA GLY A 75 -21.63 11.12 15.53
C GLY A 75 -20.72 12.20 16.12
N ASN A 76 -19.45 11.85 16.35
CA ASN A 76 -18.42 12.77 16.84
C ASN A 76 -17.56 13.37 15.71
N PHE A 77 -17.96 13.18 14.45
CA PHE A 77 -17.20 13.62 13.29
C PHE A 77 -17.69 14.99 12.78
N SER A 78 -16.75 15.75 12.26
CA SER A 78 -16.96 17.07 11.66
C SER A 78 -17.04 16.98 10.13
N PHE A 79 -17.70 17.95 9.50
CA PHE A 79 -17.69 18.07 8.04
C PHE A 79 -16.25 18.21 7.50
N GLY A 80 -16.02 17.63 6.33
CA GLY A 80 -14.72 17.47 5.71
C GLY A 80 -14.01 16.17 6.10
N GLN A 81 -14.39 15.49 7.19
CA GLN A 81 -13.74 14.24 7.58
C GLN A 81 -14.19 13.06 6.71
N ARG A 82 -13.25 12.15 6.43
CA ARG A 82 -13.53 10.85 5.82
C ARG A 82 -13.93 9.87 6.92
N VAL A 83 -15.07 9.22 6.74
CA VAL A 83 -15.73 8.39 7.75
C VAL A 83 -16.27 7.12 7.12
N TRP A 84 -16.43 6.10 7.94
CA TRP A 84 -17.23 4.92 7.60
C TRP A 84 -18.66 5.18 8.05
N VAL A 85 -19.65 4.97 7.17
CA VAL A 85 -21.07 5.05 7.50
C VAL A 85 -21.75 3.75 7.14
N SER A 86 -22.50 3.18 8.08
CA SER A 86 -23.40 2.05 7.83
C SER A 86 -24.82 2.37 8.27
N GLY A 87 -25.82 1.70 7.71
CA GLY A 87 -27.23 1.88 8.04
C GLY A 87 -28.17 1.32 6.97
N VAL A 88 -29.39 1.85 6.91
CA VAL A 88 -30.40 1.39 5.95
C VAL A 88 -30.76 2.53 4.99
N ILE A 89 -30.62 2.31 3.69
CA ILE A 89 -31.02 3.29 2.67
C ILE A 89 -32.54 3.36 2.58
N ASN A 90 -33.08 4.55 2.80
CA ASN A 90 -34.45 4.92 2.45
C ASN A 90 -34.44 5.84 1.22
N PRO A 91 -34.93 5.39 0.04
CA PRO A 91 -34.94 6.20 -1.18
C PRO A 91 -35.88 7.41 -1.11
N ALA A 92 -36.83 7.43 -0.17
CA ALA A 92 -37.76 8.53 0.07
C ALA A 92 -37.55 9.14 1.46
N SER A 93 -36.29 9.23 1.89
CA SER A 93 -35.93 9.75 3.21
C SER A 93 -36.42 11.17 3.43
N THR A 94 -36.79 11.47 4.68
CA THR A 94 -37.24 12.80 5.12
C THR A 94 -36.22 13.52 5.99
N LEU A 95 -34.98 13.02 6.04
CA LEU A 95 -33.90 13.55 6.87
C LEU A 95 -33.56 15.02 6.59
N CYS A 96 -33.83 15.52 5.37
CA CYS A 96 -33.56 16.91 5.00
C CYS A 96 -34.70 17.56 4.21
N LEU A 97 -35.84 17.79 4.84
CA LEU A 97 -36.93 18.52 4.19
C LEU A 97 -36.53 19.97 3.85
N PRO A 98 -36.96 20.51 2.68
CA PRO A 98 -37.88 19.93 1.70
C PRO A 98 -37.20 19.08 0.60
N PHE A 99 -35.90 18.78 0.74
CA PHE A 99 -35.14 18.03 -0.26
C PHE A 99 -35.42 16.54 -0.11
N MET A 100 -36.17 15.99 -1.07
CA MET A 100 -36.45 14.56 -1.15
C MET A 100 -35.30 13.88 -1.92
N ALA A 101 -34.36 13.28 -1.19
CA ALA A 101 -33.31 12.43 -1.76
C ALA A 101 -33.11 11.19 -0.88
N PRO A 102 -32.44 10.14 -1.38
CA PRO A 102 -32.12 8.98 -0.58
C PRO A 102 -31.31 9.35 0.67
N GLY A 103 -31.59 8.69 1.78
CA GLY A 103 -30.88 8.89 3.04
C GLY A 103 -30.62 7.58 3.77
N ILE A 104 -29.57 7.57 4.59
CA ILE A 104 -29.18 6.45 5.44
C ILE A 104 -29.81 6.69 6.81
N GLU A 105 -30.83 5.89 7.13
CA GLU A 105 -31.53 5.93 8.41
C GLU A 105 -30.91 4.93 9.40
N ASN A 106 -30.97 5.25 10.69
CA ASN A 106 -30.31 4.50 11.76
C ASN A 106 -28.81 4.33 11.48
N ASN A 107 -28.16 5.41 11.05
CA ASN A 107 -26.77 5.32 10.62
C ASN A 107 -25.81 5.23 11.82
N GLU A 108 -24.86 4.31 11.72
CA GLU A 108 -23.67 4.26 12.56
C GLU A 108 -22.50 4.92 11.81
N ILE A 109 -21.60 5.55 12.55
CA ILE A 109 -20.47 6.28 11.98
C ILE A 109 -19.20 6.04 12.78
N GLY A 110 -18.10 5.78 12.08
CA GLY A 110 -16.80 5.51 12.67
C GLY A 110 -15.65 6.02 11.80
N GLU A 111 -14.42 5.81 12.28
CA GLU A 111 -13.23 6.12 11.50
C GLU A 111 -13.19 5.17 10.29
N CYS A 112 -12.98 5.71 9.10
CA CYS A 112 -12.82 4.88 7.90
C CYS A 112 -11.41 4.29 7.87
N PHE A 113 -11.31 2.97 7.79
CA PHE A 113 -10.10 2.30 7.34
C PHE A 113 -10.25 1.88 5.89
N GLU A 114 -9.26 2.19 5.07
CA GLU A 114 -9.08 1.67 3.71
C GLU A 114 -7.58 1.60 3.45
N GLY A 115 -7.10 0.41 3.11
CA GLY A 115 -5.69 0.21 2.84
C GLY A 115 -5.35 -1.20 2.40
N CYS A 116 -4.19 -1.32 1.77
CA CYS A 116 -3.59 -2.61 1.48
C CYS A 116 -2.82 -3.16 2.68
N GLY A 117 -2.74 -4.49 2.72
CA GLY A 117 -1.90 -5.22 3.66
C GLY A 117 -1.92 -6.71 3.38
N THR A 118 -1.11 -7.46 4.13
CA THR A 118 -1.05 -8.92 4.03
C THR A 118 -1.83 -9.56 5.17
N LEU A 119 -2.68 -10.53 4.84
CA LEU A 119 -3.38 -11.32 5.86
C LEU A 119 -2.38 -12.20 6.62
N ALA A 120 -2.46 -12.20 7.94
CA ALA A 120 -1.59 -12.96 8.82
C ALA A 120 -2.39 -13.65 9.93
N PRO A 121 -1.92 -14.80 10.43
CA PRO A 121 -2.53 -15.43 11.59
C PRO A 121 -2.31 -14.56 12.83
N GLY A 122 -3.40 -14.20 13.50
CA GLY A 122 -3.40 -13.53 14.79
C GLY A 122 -3.41 -14.50 15.96
N PRO A 123 -3.23 -14.01 17.20
CA PRO A 123 -3.52 -14.78 18.41
C PRO A 123 -4.96 -15.29 18.39
N LEU A 124 -5.19 -16.47 18.97
CA LEU A 124 -6.55 -17.00 19.20
C LEU A 124 -7.39 -17.22 17.93
N GLN A 125 -6.75 -17.49 16.77
CA GLN A 125 -7.39 -17.77 15.48
C GLN A 125 -8.08 -16.56 14.82
N TYR A 126 -7.82 -15.34 15.28
CA TYR A 126 -8.26 -14.14 14.56
C TYR A 126 -7.37 -13.87 13.35
N THR A 127 -7.95 -13.30 12.30
CA THR A 127 -7.20 -12.87 11.13
C THR A 127 -6.71 -11.45 11.35
N HIS A 128 -5.41 -11.24 11.19
CA HIS A 128 -4.80 -9.91 11.22
C HIS A 128 -4.56 -9.41 9.81
N LEU A 129 -4.83 -8.14 9.58
CA LEU A 129 -4.25 -7.38 8.48
C LEU A 129 -2.94 -6.77 8.97
N ARG A 130 -1.82 -7.15 8.37
CA ARG A 130 -0.57 -6.41 8.50
C ARG A 130 -0.49 -5.42 7.34
N THR A 131 -0.74 -4.15 7.60
CA THR A 131 -0.67 -3.09 6.58
C THR A 131 0.77 -2.87 6.11
N ASP A 132 0.92 -2.26 4.93
CA ASP A 132 2.23 -2.04 4.34
C ASP A 132 3.10 -1.05 5.15
N ASP A 133 2.47 -0.18 5.95
CA ASP A 133 3.14 0.68 6.94
C ASP A 133 3.55 -0.06 8.23
N GLY A 134 3.29 -1.37 8.31
CA GLY A 134 3.69 -2.24 9.41
C GLY A 134 2.70 -2.33 10.58
N ARG A 135 1.58 -1.59 10.55
CA ARG A 135 0.53 -1.70 11.56
C ARG A 135 -0.23 -3.02 11.43
N ARG A 136 -0.91 -3.42 12.51
CA ARG A 136 -1.63 -4.68 12.62
C ARG A 136 -3.04 -4.45 13.11
N TYR A 137 -4.04 -4.81 12.31
CA TYR A 137 -5.44 -4.69 12.68
C TYR A 137 -6.11 -6.05 12.71
N CYS A 138 -6.95 -6.30 13.70
CA CYS A 138 -7.83 -7.46 13.67
C CYS A 138 -9.00 -7.24 12.71
N LEU A 139 -9.33 -8.25 11.93
CA LEU A 139 -10.48 -8.23 11.02
C LEU A 139 -11.61 -9.09 11.59
N ASP A 140 -12.87 -8.67 11.40
CA ASP A 140 -14.04 -9.45 11.77
C ASP A 140 -14.21 -10.70 10.88
N ASN A 141 -13.72 -10.64 9.64
CA ASN A 141 -13.71 -11.74 8.69
C ASN A 141 -12.51 -11.65 7.72
N GLU A 142 -12.16 -12.77 7.09
CA GLU A 142 -11.08 -12.87 6.09
C GLU A 142 -11.58 -12.94 4.63
N GLY A 143 -12.89 -12.80 4.42
CA GLY A 143 -13.51 -12.91 3.11
C GLY A 143 -13.24 -14.28 2.46
N ALA A 144 -12.86 -14.27 1.19
CA ALA A 144 -12.47 -15.46 0.43
C ALA A 144 -10.94 -15.67 0.38
N PHE A 145 -10.18 -14.95 1.20
CA PHE A 145 -8.73 -14.86 1.13
C PHE A 145 -8.06 -15.67 2.26
N GLY A 146 -6.87 -16.18 1.99
CA GLY A 146 -6.05 -16.91 2.95
C GLY A 146 -4.86 -16.10 3.47
N PHE A 147 -4.24 -16.58 4.55
CA PHE A 147 -3.02 -15.98 5.08
C PHE A 147 -1.89 -15.91 4.04
N GLY A 148 -1.09 -14.84 4.09
CA GLY A 148 -0.03 -14.54 3.15
C GLY A 148 -0.49 -13.80 1.89
N GLN A 149 -1.79 -13.70 1.64
CA GLN A 149 -2.32 -12.92 0.51
C GLN A 149 -2.35 -11.43 0.84
N ARG A 150 -1.96 -10.61 -0.14
CA ARG A 150 -2.07 -9.15 -0.07
C ARG A 150 -3.46 -8.74 -0.53
N VAL A 151 -4.18 -8.02 0.32
CA VAL A 151 -5.58 -7.69 0.16
C VAL A 151 -5.82 -6.21 0.41
N TRP A 152 -6.85 -5.67 -0.24
CA TRP A 152 -7.43 -4.37 0.07
C TRP A 152 -8.51 -4.59 1.12
N VAL A 153 -8.44 -3.88 2.24
CA VAL A 153 -9.45 -3.94 3.29
C VAL A 153 -10.07 -2.57 3.46
N ARG A 154 -11.40 -2.54 3.49
CA ARG A 154 -12.21 -1.37 3.88
C ARG A 154 -13.06 -1.73 5.10
N GLY A 155 -13.24 -0.82 6.04
CA GLY A 155 -14.20 -0.99 7.14
C GLY A 155 -14.15 0.12 8.19
N CYS A 156 -14.82 -0.11 9.31
CA CYS A 156 -14.82 0.80 10.46
C CYS A 156 -13.61 0.52 11.37
N LEU A 157 -12.69 1.48 11.48
CA LEU A 157 -11.57 1.42 12.41
C LEU A 157 -12.05 1.73 13.83
N ASN A 158 -11.71 0.85 14.76
CA ASN A 158 -11.90 1.09 16.19
C ASN A 158 -10.60 0.82 16.95
N ASN A 159 -10.00 1.92 17.42
CA ASN A 159 -8.73 1.92 18.18
C ASN A 159 -8.90 1.38 19.61
N ALA A 160 -10.13 1.21 20.10
CA ALA A 160 -10.45 0.75 21.46
C ALA A 160 -10.86 -0.73 21.52
N CYS A 161 -10.62 -1.50 20.45
CA CYS A 161 -10.88 -2.93 20.42
C CYS A 161 -9.87 -3.72 21.29
N ASP A 162 -10.18 -3.93 22.57
CA ASP A 162 -9.43 -4.73 23.56
C ASP A 162 -10.38 -5.79 24.18
N PRO A 163 -9.99 -7.01 24.63
CA PRO A 163 -8.71 -7.75 24.58
C PRO A 163 -8.64 -8.88 23.55
N ILE A 164 -9.55 -8.87 22.56
CA ILE A 164 -9.66 -9.90 21.53
C ILE A 164 -8.45 -9.90 20.57
N CYS A 165 -7.75 -8.76 20.47
CA CYS A 165 -6.61 -8.56 19.59
C CYS A 165 -5.31 -8.24 20.37
N PRO A 166 -4.72 -9.17 21.15
CA PRO A 166 -3.51 -8.87 21.88
C PRO A 166 -2.38 -8.47 20.92
N GLY A 167 -1.92 -7.22 21.01
CA GLY A 167 -0.80 -6.70 20.22
C GLY A 167 -1.15 -6.14 18.84
N GLY A 168 -2.43 -5.90 18.52
CA GLY A 168 -2.84 -5.11 17.37
C GLY A 168 -2.89 -3.60 17.67
N ASP A 169 -2.83 -2.78 16.63
CA ASP A 169 -3.01 -1.32 16.65
C ASP A 169 -4.49 -0.91 16.64
N GLY A 170 -5.41 -1.86 16.40
CA GLY A 170 -6.86 -1.67 16.43
C GLY A 170 -7.63 -2.86 15.84
N CYS A 171 -8.93 -2.71 15.65
CA CYS A 171 -9.75 -3.63 14.87
C CYS A 171 -10.45 -2.89 13.71
N ILE A 172 -10.73 -3.62 12.64
CA ILE A 172 -11.52 -3.14 11.51
C ILE A 172 -12.79 -3.98 11.46
N SER A 173 -13.90 -3.40 11.91
CA SER A 173 -15.19 -4.07 11.97
C SER A 173 -16.04 -3.84 10.73
N GLY A 174 -16.91 -4.80 10.42
CA GLY A 174 -17.76 -4.73 9.22
C GLY A 174 -16.94 -4.68 7.93
N ASN A 175 -15.78 -5.33 7.93
CA ASN A 175 -14.79 -5.16 6.88
C ASN A 175 -15.17 -5.90 5.58
N THR A 176 -14.93 -5.24 4.45
CA THR A 176 -14.96 -5.83 3.11
C THR A 176 -13.52 -6.04 2.64
N ILE A 177 -13.24 -7.18 2.02
CA ILE A 177 -11.91 -7.55 1.57
C ILE A 177 -11.95 -7.84 0.07
N GLY A 178 -11.01 -7.26 -0.66
CA GLY A 178 -10.78 -7.51 -2.07
C GLY A 178 -9.30 -7.71 -2.39
N LEU A 179 -8.99 -7.95 -3.66
CA LEU A 179 -7.60 -8.00 -4.11
C LEU A 179 -7.01 -6.58 -4.05
N CYS A 180 -5.83 -6.43 -3.44
CA CYS A 180 -5.16 -5.14 -3.46
C CYS A 180 -4.55 -4.90 -4.85
N TYR A 181 -4.91 -3.78 -5.46
CA TYR A 181 -4.13 -3.17 -6.53
C TYR A 181 -3.32 -2.00 -5.95
N GLU A 182 -2.05 -1.92 -6.32
CA GLU A 182 -1.23 -0.74 -6.06
C GLU A 182 -0.15 -0.62 -7.13
N SER A 183 -0.12 0.50 -7.85
CA SER A 183 0.93 0.75 -8.83
C SER A 183 1.09 2.24 -9.13
N CYS A 184 2.25 2.61 -9.65
CA CYS A 184 2.51 3.91 -10.25
C CYS A 184 2.32 3.83 -11.77
N GLY A 185 1.95 4.94 -12.40
CA GLY A 185 1.58 4.95 -13.82
C GLY A 185 0.95 6.25 -14.26
N ARG A 186 0.31 6.27 -15.42
CA ARG A 186 -0.33 7.49 -15.98
C ARG A 186 -1.77 7.22 -16.36
N ILE A 187 -2.64 8.21 -16.13
CA ILE A 187 -3.99 8.16 -16.68
C ILE A 187 -3.91 8.55 -18.15
N VAL A 188 -4.34 7.65 -19.03
CA VAL A 188 -4.39 7.89 -20.47
C VAL A 188 -5.82 8.20 -20.91
N PRO A 189 -6.00 9.09 -21.89
CA PRO A 189 -7.31 9.38 -22.42
C PRO A 189 -7.88 8.15 -23.14
N SER A 190 -9.08 7.75 -22.75
CA SER A 190 -9.87 6.73 -23.43
C SER A 190 -11.27 7.26 -23.71
N LEU A 191 -11.85 6.82 -24.83
CA LEU A 191 -13.15 7.30 -25.30
C LEU A 191 -14.32 6.88 -24.42
N ARG A 192 -14.10 5.94 -23.49
CA ARG A 192 -15.17 5.33 -22.70
C ARG A 192 -14.98 5.55 -21.21
N CYS A 193 -13.76 5.39 -20.71
CA CYS A 193 -13.48 5.24 -19.28
C CYS A 193 -12.11 5.82 -18.95
N ASN A 194 -11.85 6.04 -17.67
CA ASN A 194 -10.54 6.40 -17.20
C ASN A 194 -9.67 5.14 -17.20
N VAL A 195 -8.57 5.18 -17.96
CA VAL A 195 -7.61 4.06 -18.05
C VAL A 195 -6.33 4.52 -17.40
N PHE A 196 -5.85 3.76 -16.42
CA PHE A 196 -4.54 3.90 -15.83
C PHE A 196 -3.60 2.91 -16.48
N VAL A 197 -2.47 3.38 -17.00
CA VAL A 197 -1.41 2.51 -17.51
C VAL A 197 -0.31 2.53 -16.47
N ALA A 198 -0.14 1.40 -15.77
CA ALA A 198 0.94 1.23 -14.80
C ALA A 198 2.32 1.35 -15.47
N ASP A 199 3.36 1.58 -14.68
CA ASP A 199 4.73 1.75 -15.16
C ASP A 199 5.30 0.49 -15.83
N ASP A 200 4.72 -0.68 -15.52
CA ASP A 200 4.96 -1.95 -16.22
C ASP A 200 4.26 -2.04 -17.59
N GLY A 201 3.51 -1.01 -17.97
CA GLY A 201 2.75 -0.91 -19.21
C GLY A 201 1.36 -1.55 -19.16
N GLN A 202 0.93 -2.14 -18.04
CA GLN A 202 -0.38 -2.80 -17.93
C GLN A 202 -1.51 -1.78 -17.83
N PRO A 203 -2.47 -1.76 -18.78
CA PRO A 203 -3.64 -0.91 -18.69
C PRO A 203 -4.67 -1.52 -17.73
N ILE A 204 -5.26 -0.69 -16.88
CA ILE A 204 -6.36 -1.05 -16.00
C ILE A 204 -7.40 0.07 -15.96
N ASN A 205 -8.68 -0.29 -15.90
CA ASN A 205 -9.73 0.70 -15.73
C ASN A 205 -9.74 1.20 -14.28
N ILE A 206 -9.95 2.50 -14.08
CA ILE A 206 -10.08 3.10 -12.74
C ILE A 206 -11.43 3.80 -12.63
N GLU A 207 -12.07 3.69 -11.46
CA GLU A 207 -13.41 4.24 -11.23
C GLU A 207 -13.42 5.77 -11.28
N ASN A 208 -12.42 6.41 -10.67
CA ASN A 208 -12.28 7.87 -10.62
C ASN A 208 -10.84 8.32 -10.91
N THR A 209 -10.63 9.59 -11.30
CA THR A 209 -9.29 10.15 -11.55
C THR A 209 -8.71 10.92 -10.36
N GLY A 210 -9.41 11.00 -9.22
CA GLY A 210 -9.01 11.85 -8.09
C GLY A 210 -8.89 13.34 -8.42
N GLY A 211 -9.44 13.79 -9.55
CA GLY A 211 -9.29 15.16 -10.05
C GLY A 211 -7.97 15.45 -10.78
N PHE A 212 -7.10 14.45 -10.93
CA PHE A 212 -5.83 14.56 -11.67
C PHE A 212 -6.06 14.57 -13.18
N GLY A 213 -5.13 15.20 -13.89
CA GLY A 213 -5.14 15.31 -15.34
C GLY A 213 -4.62 14.05 -16.05
N TYR A 214 -4.81 14.01 -17.37
CA TYR A 214 -4.16 13.01 -18.21
C TYR A 214 -2.65 13.22 -18.26
N ASP A 215 -1.90 12.14 -18.47
CA ASP A 215 -0.43 12.10 -18.57
C ASP A 215 0.34 12.47 -17.28
N GLU A 216 -0.34 12.75 -16.16
CA GLU A 216 0.32 12.89 -14.86
C GLU A 216 0.83 11.52 -14.35
N HIS A 217 1.99 11.50 -13.69
CA HIS A 217 2.54 10.28 -13.08
C HIS A 217 1.95 10.11 -11.69
N LEU A 218 1.03 9.17 -11.56
CA LEU A 218 0.15 9.01 -10.43
C LEU A 218 0.34 7.63 -9.81
N TRP A 219 0.09 7.56 -8.52
CA TRP A 219 -0.04 6.34 -7.77
C TRP A 219 -1.52 6.02 -7.64
N VAL A 220 -1.89 4.77 -7.93
CA VAL A 220 -3.26 4.26 -7.82
C VAL A 220 -3.27 3.07 -6.87
N GLN A 221 -4.16 3.10 -5.88
CA GLN A 221 -4.40 1.98 -4.97
C GLN A 221 -5.89 1.76 -4.80
N GLY A 222 -6.33 0.51 -4.75
CA GLY A 222 -7.73 0.18 -4.51
C GLY A 222 -8.04 -1.31 -4.61
N CYS A 223 -9.32 -1.62 -4.81
CA CYS A 223 -9.81 -2.98 -4.93
C CYS A 223 -9.75 -3.44 -6.40
N LEU A 224 -8.89 -4.43 -6.70
CA LEU A 224 -8.85 -5.05 -8.02
C LEU A 224 -10.07 -5.96 -8.21
N ASN A 225 -10.96 -5.59 -9.13
CA ASN A 225 -12.05 -6.43 -9.59
C ASN A 225 -11.75 -6.95 -11.01
N PRO A 226 -11.47 -8.26 -11.19
CA PRO A 226 -11.22 -8.86 -12.50
C PRO A 226 -12.40 -8.79 -13.47
N GLN A 227 -13.61 -8.57 -12.95
CA GLN A 227 -14.86 -8.46 -13.72
C GLN A 227 -15.55 -7.12 -13.47
N SER A 228 -14.76 -6.05 -13.43
CA SER A 228 -15.29 -4.74 -13.11
C SER A 228 -16.31 -4.27 -14.14
N THR A 229 -17.32 -3.55 -13.65
CA THR A 229 -18.33 -2.89 -14.48
C THR A 229 -18.11 -1.40 -14.58
N ILE A 230 -16.94 -0.88 -14.17
CA ILE A 230 -16.53 0.53 -14.32
C ILE A 230 -16.69 0.99 -15.78
N CYS A 231 -16.43 0.10 -16.75
CA CYS A 231 -16.43 0.42 -18.16
C CYS A 231 -17.47 -0.33 -19.01
N PRO A 232 -18.78 -0.18 -18.72
CA PRO A 232 -19.80 -0.95 -19.44
C PRO A 232 -19.83 -0.54 -20.93
N PRO A 233 -20.07 -1.50 -21.86
CA PRO A 233 -20.47 -2.88 -21.64
C PRO A 233 -19.30 -3.88 -21.51
N ILE A 234 -18.06 -3.38 -21.44
CA ILE A 234 -16.87 -4.23 -21.43
C ILE A 234 -16.62 -4.69 -19.98
N ILE A 235 -16.49 -5.99 -19.80
CA ILE A 235 -16.07 -6.58 -18.52
C ILE A 235 -14.57 -6.79 -18.62
N GLU A 236 -13.81 -5.96 -17.91
CA GLU A 236 -12.35 -5.96 -17.86
C GLU A 236 -11.89 -5.76 -16.41
N PRO A 237 -10.63 -6.09 -16.09
CA PRO A 237 -10.05 -5.72 -14.81
C PRO A 237 -10.17 -4.22 -14.56
N GLY A 238 -10.63 -3.87 -13.36
CA GLY A 238 -10.74 -2.49 -12.91
C GLY A 238 -10.34 -2.35 -11.46
N VAL A 239 -9.80 -1.19 -11.10
CA VAL A 239 -9.59 -0.79 -9.72
C VAL A 239 -10.80 0.02 -9.27
N GLU A 240 -11.64 -0.63 -8.49
CA GLU A 240 -12.77 -0.01 -7.80
C GLU A 240 -12.26 0.64 -6.52
N ASP A 241 -12.98 1.64 -6.02
CA ASP A 241 -12.65 2.31 -4.77
C ASP A 241 -11.24 2.93 -4.77
N ASN A 242 -10.80 3.36 -5.95
CA ASN A 242 -9.42 3.71 -6.16
C ASN A 242 -9.09 5.08 -5.54
N ARG A 243 -7.99 5.13 -4.80
CA ARG A 243 -7.33 6.34 -4.34
C ARG A 243 -6.21 6.69 -5.30
N ILE A 244 -6.09 7.98 -5.58
CA ILE A 244 -5.08 8.50 -6.50
C ILE A 244 -4.28 9.58 -5.78
N GLY A 245 -2.97 9.50 -5.92
CA GLY A 245 -2.04 10.54 -5.49
C GLY A 245 -0.97 10.74 -6.54
N LEU A 246 -0.11 11.74 -6.36
CA LEU A 246 1.10 11.84 -7.17
C LEU A 246 2.00 10.65 -6.82
N CYS A 247 2.45 9.92 -7.85
CA CYS A 247 3.50 8.94 -7.63
C CYS A 247 4.82 9.70 -7.46
N PHE A 248 5.55 9.39 -6.41
CA PHE A 248 6.94 9.78 -6.32
C PHE A 248 7.80 8.57 -5.94
N GLN A 249 8.82 8.35 -6.76
CA GLN A 249 9.94 7.46 -6.50
C GLN A 249 11.20 8.32 -6.63
N GLU A 250 11.40 9.24 -5.69
CA GLU A 250 12.48 10.21 -5.77
C GLU A 250 13.19 10.38 -4.43
N CYS A 251 14.48 10.70 -4.51
CA CYS A 251 15.22 11.30 -3.41
C CYS A 251 14.70 12.71 -3.11
N GLY A 252 14.70 13.09 -1.85
CA GLY A 252 14.47 14.47 -1.48
C GLY A 252 14.93 14.82 -0.06
N LEU A 253 14.90 16.09 0.24
CA LEU A 253 15.33 16.68 1.50
C LEU A 253 14.12 16.95 2.39
N ILE A 254 14.00 16.28 3.52
CA ILE A 254 13.09 16.71 4.57
C ILE A 254 13.72 17.92 5.26
N VAL A 255 13.06 19.07 5.16
CA VAL A 255 13.42 20.29 5.90
C VAL A 255 12.36 20.61 6.95
N PRO A 256 12.77 21.11 8.12
CA PRO A 256 11.84 21.73 9.04
C PRO A 256 11.28 23.01 8.42
N GLY A 257 9.96 23.15 8.43
CA GLY A 257 9.23 24.37 8.10
C GLY A 257 8.97 25.25 9.32
N ASP A 258 8.21 26.33 9.12
CA ASP A 258 7.73 27.15 10.23
C ASP A 258 6.69 26.37 11.07
N VAL A 259 6.93 26.30 12.38
CA VAL A 259 6.04 25.79 13.46
C VAL A 259 5.20 24.56 13.06
N CYS A 260 5.73 23.36 13.34
CA CYS A 260 5.09 22.04 13.19
C CYS A 260 4.86 21.54 11.75
N ASN A 261 5.27 22.28 10.73
CA ASN A 261 5.24 21.81 9.34
C ASN A 261 6.62 21.30 8.92
N TRP A 262 6.66 20.21 8.17
CA TRP A 262 7.87 19.71 7.51
C TRP A 262 7.67 19.76 6.01
N TYR A 263 8.74 19.81 5.23
CA TYR A 263 8.65 19.76 3.76
C TYR A 263 9.59 18.71 3.21
N PHE A 264 9.11 17.86 2.32
CA PHE A 264 9.94 17.05 1.44
C PHE A 264 10.23 17.88 0.20
N ILE A 265 11.48 18.31 0.07
CA ILE A 265 11.98 18.98 -1.13
C ILE A 265 12.46 17.90 -2.06
N ARG A 266 11.72 17.65 -3.13
CA ARG A 266 12.17 16.76 -4.21
C ARG A 266 13.49 17.28 -4.79
N ASP A 267 14.34 16.40 -5.32
CA ASP A 267 15.56 16.85 -6.02
C ASP A 267 15.24 17.72 -7.26
N THR A 268 13.99 17.69 -7.75
CA THR A 268 13.46 18.61 -8.77
C THR A 268 13.24 20.05 -8.28
N GLY A 269 13.31 20.28 -6.96
CA GLY A 269 13.14 21.59 -6.31
C GLY A 269 11.72 21.87 -5.79
N ASP A 270 10.80 20.93 -5.96
CA ASP A 270 9.41 21.07 -5.54
C ASP A 270 9.20 20.71 -4.06
N PHE A 271 8.32 21.44 -3.38
CA PHE A 271 8.02 21.27 -1.96
C PHE A 271 6.73 20.48 -1.75
N LEU A 272 6.80 19.42 -0.95
CA LEU A 272 5.62 18.68 -0.46
C LEU A 272 5.53 18.84 1.06
N PRO A 273 4.46 19.43 1.63
CA PRO A 273 4.31 19.51 3.09
C PRO A 273 4.21 18.10 3.69
N ILE A 274 4.74 17.85 4.89
CA ILE A 274 4.70 16.57 5.62
C ILE A 274 4.31 16.85 7.08
N GLU A 275 3.54 15.97 7.72
CA GLU A 275 3.30 16.03 9.16
C GLU A 275 4.45 15.41 9.98
N ASN A 276 4.91 16.20 10.95
CA ASN A 276 5.80 15.89 12.09
C ASN A 276 6.49 14.49 12.10
N PRO A 277 7.70 14.33 11.51
CA PRO A 277 8.51 13.11 11.54
C PRO A 277 9.10 12.80 12.93
N GLY A 278 8.69 13.53 13.97
CA GLY A 278 9.16 13.37 15.35
C GLY A 278 10.01 14.54 15.84
N PRO A 279 10.24 14.63 17.17
CA PRO A 279 10.71 15.84 17.85
C PRO A 279 12.21 16.21 17.65
N SER A 280 12.93 15.64 16.68
CA SER A 280 14.39 15.89 16.57
C SER A 280 15.01 15.81 15.17
N ALA A 281 14.27 16.06 14.08
CA ALA A 281 14.89 16.02 12.75
C ALA A 281 15.65 17.32 12.40
N SER A 282 16.94 17.21 12.13
CA SER A 282 17.68 18.17 11.30
C SER A 282 17.28 17.98 9.83
N THR A 283 17.63 18.93 8.96
CA THR A 283 17.55 18.76 7.50
C THR A 283 18.19 17.43 7.09
N MET A 284 17.43 16.53 6.45
CA MET A 284 17.87 15.16 6.15
C MET A 284 17.44 14.73 4.74
N ARG A 285 18.28 13.97 4.03
CA ARG A 285 17.90 13.34 2.76
C ARG A 285 17.29 11.97 3.02
N VAL A 286 16.19 11.66 2.36
CA VAL A 286 15.53 10.36 2.46
C VAL A 286 15.07 9.91 1.08
N TRP A 287 15.11 8.60 0.86
CA TRP A 287 14.38 7.97 -0.23
C TRP A 287 12.94 7.80 0.25
N VAL A 288 11.98 8.35 -0.49
CA VAL A 288 10.57 8.13 -0.17
C VAL A 288 9.93 7.51 -1.40
N GLN A 289 9.46 6.27 -1.24
CA GLN A 289 8.48 5.70 -2.16
C GLN A 289 7.12 5.89 -1.48
N GLY A 290 6.26 6.68 -2.11
CA GLY A 290 4.98 7.00 -1.53
C GLY A 290 4.08 7.80 -2.45
N CYS A 291 3.00 8.27 -1.87
CA CYS A 291 1.88 8.86 -2.58
C CYS A 291 1.54 10.18 -1.91
N PHE A 292 1.39 11.24 -2.69
CA PHE A 292 0.93 12.53 -2.17
C PHE A 292 -0.53 12.67 -2.56
N ASN A 293 -1.43 12.55 -1.58
CA ASN A 293 -2.81 12.97 -1.74
C ASN A 293 -2.96 14.36 -1.08
N PRO A 294 -3.35 15.41 -1.82
CA PRO A 294 -3.54 16.76 -1.26
C PRO A 294 -4.61 16.82 -0.17
N GLU A 295 -5.44 15.78 0.00
CA GLU A 295 -6.60 15.76 0.90
C GLU A 295 -6.47 14.81 2.12
N SER A 296 -5.36 14.09 2.31
CA SER A 296 -5.17 13.17 3.44
C SER A 296 -3.81 13.30 4.14
N THR A 297 -3.82 13.13 5.46
CA THR A 297 -2.66 13.03 6.35
C THR A 297 -1.76 11.83 5.97
N PHE A 298 -0.45 12.04 6.02
CA PHE A 298 0.60 11.18 5.44
C PHE A 298 0.69 9.76 6.00
N CYS A 299 0.87 8.77 5.11
CA CYS A 299 1.44 7.46 5.45
C CYS A 299 2.93 7.47 5.12
N PHE A 300 3.78 7.60 6.14
CA PHE A 300 5.19 7.32 6.03
C PHE A 300 5.41 5.82 6.31
N GLY A 301 5.95 5.09 5.34
CA GLY A 301 6.66 3.85 5.63
C GLY A 301 8.07 4.18 6.13
N ILE A 302 8.20 4.71 7.35
CA ILE A 302 9.53 4.72 8.01
C ILE A 302 9.82 3.28 8.41
N VAL A 303 10.86 2.71 7.82
CA VAL A 303 11.34 1.39 8.19
C VAL A 303 11.89 1.47 9.62
N ARG A 304 11.17 0.79 10.51
CA ARG A 304 11.44 0.41 11.92
C ARG A 304 11.46 1.49 13.02
N PRO A 305 10.72 1.24 14.13
CA PRO A 305 11.08 1.74 15.45
C PRO A 305 12.20 0.87 16.06
N GLY A 306 13.31 1.48 16.49
CA GLY A 306 14.33 0.80 17.30
C GLY A 306 15.79 1.10 17.01
N ILE A 307 16.12 1.98 16.05
CA ILE A 307 17.48 2.50 15.90
C ILE A 307 17.54 3.83 16.65
N GLU A 308 18.18 3.84 17.82
CA GLU A 308 18.47 5.07 18.60
C GLU A 308 19.65 5.86 18.00
N ASP A 309 20.17 5.45 16.85
CA ASP A 309 21.24 6.13 16.13
C ASP A 309 20.67 6.98 14.99
N ASN A 310 20.80 8.30 15.11
CA ASN A 310 20.31 9.29 14.15
C ASN A 310 21.14 9.33 12.84
N SER A 311 21.86 8.26 12.50
CA SER A 311 22.63 8.13 11.25
C SER A 311 21.76 7.59 10.12
N VAL A 312 20.84 8.42 9.63
CA VAL A 312 20.06 8.09 8.43
C VAL A 312 20.98 8.23 7.21
N GLY A 313 21.29 7.09 6.57
CA GLY A 313 22.25 7.00 5.48
C GLY A 313 21.86 7.77 4.20
N GLU A 314 22.84 8.10 3.37
CA GLU A 314 22.64 8.65 2.02
C GLU A 314 21.89 7.62 1.15
N CYS A 315 21.03 8.03 0.23
CA CYS A 315 20.42 7.07 -0.71
C CYS A 315 21.49 6.51 -1.65
N PHE A 316 21.47 5.19 -1.83
CA PHE A 316 22.32 4.50 -2.80
C PHE A 316 21.44 3.83 -3.85
N GLU A 317 21.65 4.20 -5.10
CA GLU A 317 21.21 3.45 -6.26
C GLU A 317 22.42 3.27 -7.16
N GLY A 318 22.78 2.01 -7.39
CA GLY A 318 23.98 1.72 -8.15
C GLY A 318 24.10 0.26 -8.49
N CYS A 319 24.99 -0.01 -9.45
CA CYS A 319 25.33 -1.35 -9.84
C CYS A 319 26.72 -1.74 -9.38
N GLY A 320 26.91 -3.04 -9.30
CA GLY A 320 28.17 -3.61 -8.92
C GLY A 320 28.15 -5.13 -8.97
N CYS A 321 29.20 -5.69 -8.41
CA CYS A 321 29.41 -7.12 -8.36
C CYS A 321 29.38 -7.58 -6.91
N LEU A 322 28.60 -8.61 -6.61
CA LEU A 322 28.70 -9.27 -5.32
C LEU A 322 30.05 -10.01 -5.27
N VAL A 323 30.89 -9.67 -4.31
CA VAL A 323 32.24 -10.24 -4.15
C VAL A 323 32.35 -10.91 -2.78
N GLN A 324 33.01 -12.06 -2.75
CA GLN A 324 33.27 -12.78 -1.50
C GLN A 324 34.37 -12.06 -0.72
N GLY A 325 34.00 -11.41 0.38
CA GLY A 325 34.92 -10.95 1.41
C GLY A 325 35.36 -12.09 2.33
N PRO A 326 36.29 -11.82 3.26
CA PRO A 326 36.80 -12.82 4.19
C PRO A 326 35.72 -13.45 5.07
N GLU A 327 34.72 -12.66 5.46
CA GLU A 327 33.69 -13.07 6.41
C GLU A 327 32.25 -12.88 5.89
N CYS A 328 32.06 -12.19 4.76
CA CYS A 328 30.73 -11.89 4.21
C CYS A 328 30.79 -11.63 2.69
N VAL A 329 29.64 -11.52 2.03
CA VAL A 329 29.53 -11.01 0.66
C VAL A 329 29.36 -9.48 0.69
N LEU A 330 30.09 -8.79 -0.17
CA LEU A 330 30.07 -7.33 -0.31
C LEU A 330 29.60 -6.95 -1.71
N LEU A 331 28.96 -5.80 -1.88
CA LEU A 331 28.81 -5.15 -3.17
C LEU A 331 30.10 -4.39 -3.49
N LEU A 332 30.84 -4.81 -4.51
CA LEU A 332 31.84 -3.98 -5.17
C LEU A 332 31.12 -3.12 -6.21
N ALA A 333 30.79 -1.88 -5.85
CA ALA A 333 30.10 -0.95 -6.73
C ALA A 333 30.98 -0.58 -7.92
N ASP A 334 30.36 -0.16 -9.03
CA ASP A 334 31.09 0.29 -10.22
C ASP A 334 31.94 1.55 -9.95
N SER A 335 31.66 2.29 -8.86
CA SER A 335 32.52 3.37 -8.34
C SER A 335 33.86 2.87 -7.79
N GLY A 336 33.97 1.58 -7.48
CA GLY A 336 35.11 0.93 -6.83
C GLY A 336 34.98 0.79 -5.32
N GLU A 337 33.95 1.39 -4.71
CA GLU A 337 33.65 1.28 -3.28
C GLU A 337 33.05 -0.10 -2.95
N ARG A 338 33.24 -0.55 -1.71
CA ARG A 338 32.71 -1.82 -1.20
C ARG A 338 31.67 -1.58 -0.14
N PHE A 339 30.48 -2.13 -0.31
CA PHE A 339 29.40 -1.97 0.67
C PHE A 339 28.93 -3.32 1.22
N VAL A 340 28.66 -3.37 2.52
CA VAL A 340 27.90 -4.49 3.12
C VAL A 340 26.45 -4.34 2.71
N VAL A 341 25.83 -5.42 2.23
CA VAL A 341 24.43 -5.43 1.84
C VAL A 341 23.66 -6.25 2.84
N GLU A 342 22.60 -5.70 3.43
CA GLU A 342 21.83 -6.38 4.48
C GLU A 342 21.08 -7.62 3.95
N ASN A 343 20.44 -7.49 2.79
CA ASN A 343 19.64 -8.55 2.18
C ASN A 343 20.11 -8.86 0.76
N LEU A 344 20.71 -10.04 0.56
CA LEU A 344 21.21 -10.48 -0.75
C LEU A 344 20.13 -11.11 -1.65
N ALA A 345 18.88 -11.25 -1.18
CA ALA A 345 17.79 -11.84 -1.96
C ALA A 345 18.10 -13.23 -2.56
N GLY A 346 18.97 -14.02 -1.91
CA GLY A 346 19.39 -15.35 -2.39
C GLY A 346 20.48 -15.33 -3.46
N LEU A 347 21.06 -14.16 -3.77
CA LEU A 347 22.17 -13.98 -4.71
C LEU A 347 23.52 -14.32 -4.07
N HIS A 348 24.47 -14.67 -4.92
CA HIS A 348 25.77 -15.20 -4.52
C HIS A 348 26.91 -14.30 -5.00
N ALA A 349 28.08 -14.49 -4.40
CA ALA A 349 29.29 -13.85 -4.92
C ALA A 349 29.54 -14.27 -6.37
N GLY A 350 29.77 -13.28 -7.23
CA GLY A 350 29.85 -13.42 -8.68
C GLY A 350 28.71 -12.70 -9.41
N ASP A 351 27.55 -12.54 -8.78
CA ASP A 351 26.40 -11.93 -9.45
C ASP A 351 26.61 -10.43 -9.67
N ARG A 352 26.30 -9.96 -10.89
CA ARG A 352 26.20 -8.52 -11.18
C ARG A 352 24.79 -8.08 -10.83
N VAL A 353 24.68 -7.03 -10.03
CA VAL A 353 23.40 -6.64 -9.43
C VAL A 353 23.20 -5.14 -9.50
N ARG A 354 21.93 -4.75 -9.55
CA ARG A 354 21.48 -3.38 -9.27
C ARG A 354 20.89 -3.34 -7.87
N ILE A 355 21.43 -2.47 -7.02
CA ILE A 355 20.99 -2.33 -5.63
C ILE A 355 20.49 -0.92 -5.39
N ARG A 356 19.34 -0.85 -4.70
CA ARG A 356 18.77 0.39 -4.17
C ARG A 356 18.62 0.26 -2.66
N GLY A 357 18.96 1.29 -1.89
CA GLY A 357 18.82 1.25 -0.42
C GLY A 357 19.41 2.47 0.30
N CYS A 358 19.51 2.37 1.63
CA CYS A 358 20.06 3.43 2.47
C CYS A 358 21.53 3.14 2.81
N LEU A 359 22.45 3.96 2.31
CA LEU A 359 23.89 3.87 2.53
C LEU A 359 24.33 4.62 3.79
N ASP A 360 24.72 3.88 4.82
CA ASP A 360 25.44 4.40 5.98
C ASP A 360 26.95 4.16 5.82
N ARG A 361 27.70 5.23 5.54
CA ARG A 361 29.17 5.22 5.44
C ARG A 361 29.86 5.08 6.81
N THR A 362 29.14 5.26 7.90
CA THR A 362 29.68 5.22 9.27
C THR A 362 29.42 3.90 9.99
N CYS A 363 28.64 3.00 9.37
CA CYS A 363 28.33 1.71 9.96
C CYS A 363 29.62 0.92 10.26
N VAL A 364 29.60 0.16 11.35
CA VAL A 364 30.67 -0.80 11.63
C VAL A 364 30.39 -2.06 10.81
N THR A 365 31.19 -2.28 9.77
CA THR A 365 31.03 -3.45 8.90
C THR A 365 31.55 -4.71 9.60
N PRO A 366 30.76 -5.80 9.72
CA PRO A 366 31.25 -7.08 10.23
C PRO A 366 32.44 -7.61 9.42
N CYS A 367 32.52 -7.22 8.15
CA CYS A 367 33.48 -7.75 7.19
C CYS A 367 34.84 -7.05 7.23
N GLY A 368 34.96 -5.93 7.96
CA GLY A 368 36.19 -5.13 8.11
C GLY A 368 36.76 -4.52 6.82
N GLN A 369 36.09 -4.72 5.67
CA GLN A 369 36.52 -4.30 4.33
C GLN A 369 35.50 -3.43 3.60
N GLY A 370 34.35 -3.15 4.21
CA GLY A 370 33.34 -2.29 3.61
C GLY A 370 33.58 -0.82 3.93
N ASP A 371 33.42 0.04 2.93
CA ASP A 371 33.38 1.50 2.98
C ASP A 371 32.04 2.04 3.52
N GLY A 372 31.07 1.16 3.76
CA GLY A 372 29.76 1.45 4.35
C GLY A 372 28.82 0.24 4.30
N CYS A 373 27.57 0.45 4.71
CA CYS A 373 26.50 -0.53 4.70
C CYS A 373 25.31 0.03 3.93
N ILE A 374 24.68 -0.81 3.11
CA ILE A 374 23.41 -0.52 2.45
C ILE A 374 22.35 -1.34 3.19
N PHE A 375 21.47 -0.64 3.90
CA PHE A 375 20.33 -1.19 4.64
C PHE A 375 19.03 -1.02 3.86
N ASP A 376 18.01 -1.79 4.25
CA ASP A 376 16.68 -1.78 3.62
C ASP A 376 16.75 -1.89 2.10
N ASN A 377 17.68 -2.72 1.64
CA ASN A 377 18.05 -2.75 0.25
C ASN A 377 17.11 -3.65 -0.57
N GLN A 378 16.82 -3.21 -1.79
CA GLN A 378 16.17 -3.99 -2.83
C GLN A 378 17.21 -4.36 -3.90
N ILE A 379 17.18 -5.60 -4.37
CA ILE A 379 18.02 -6.08 -5.47
C ILE A 379 17.12 -6.57 -6.60
N ASP A 380 17.28 -5.97 -7.78
CA ASP A 380 16.51 -6.29 -8.97
C ASP A 380 17.19 -7.47 -9.70
N GLY A 381 17.14 -8.68 -9.11
CA GLY A 381 17.72 -9.90 -9.69
C GLY A 381 19.20 -9.81 -10.14
N PRO A 382 19.72 -10.85 -10.82
CA PRO A 382 21.00 -10.74 -11.53
C PRO A 382 20.81 -9.92 -12.82
N LEU A 383 21.64 -8.89 -13.03
CA LEU A 383 21.67 -8.18 -14.31
C LEU A 383 22.05 -9.15 -15.43
N GLY A 384 21.36 -9.06 -16.55
CA GLY A 384 21.47 -9.98 -17.69
C GLY A 384 20.60 -11.24 -17.60
N ASP A 385 19.91 -11.50 -16.48
CA ASP A 385 18.89 -12.54 -16.41
C ASP A 385 17.60 -12.00 -17.07
N MET A 386 17.42 -12.34 -18.34
CA MET A 386 16.41 -11.77 -19.21
C MET A 386 15.19 -12.68 -19.36
N ASN A 387 15.22 -13.88 -18.81
CA ASN A 387 14.06 -14.75 -18.67
C ASN A 387 13.60 -14.95 -17.22
N CYS A 388 14.30 -14.33 -16.25
CA CYS A 388 14.05 -14.36 -14.81
C CYS A 388 13.99 -15.76 -14.22
N ASP A 389 14.83 -16.66 -14.72
CA ASP A 389 14.99 -18.00 -14.16
C ASP A 389 16.02 -18.06 -13.00
N GLY A 390 16.62 -16.92 -12.67
CA GLY A 390 17.60 -16.73 -11.61
C GLY A 390 19.04 -16.98 -12.05
N VAL A 391 19.31 -17.27 -13.33
CA VAL A 391 20.64 -17.67 -13.82
C VAL A 391 20.99 -16.99 -15.14
N VAL A 392 22.00 -16.12 -15.13
CA VAL A 392 22.53 -15.51 -16.36
C VAL A 392 23.31 -16.54 -17.19
N ASN A 393 22.76 -16.95 -18.33
CA ASN A 393 23.34 -17.96 -19.20
C ASN A 393 22.97 -17.77 -20.69
N VAL A 394 23.23 -18.78 -21.53
CA VAL A 394 22.98 -18.72 -22.98
C VAL A 394 21.49 -18.59 -23.33
N LEU A 395 20.59 -18.99 -22.42
CA LEU A 395 19.14 -18.88 -22.60
C LEU A 395 18.65 -17.43 -22.57
N ASP A 396 19.41 -16.52 -21.98
CA ASP A 396 19.10 -15.09 -21.91
C ASP A 396 19.38 -14.34 -23.22
N ILE A 397 20.11 -14.94 -24.17
CA ILE A 397 20.50 -14.26 -25.42
C ILE A 397 19.30 -13.86 -26.26
N ASN A 398 18.33 -14.77 -26.43
CA ASN A 398 17.15 -14.49 -27.24
C ASN A 398 16.23 -13.44 -26.57
N PRO A 399 15.91 -13.55 -25.28
CA PRO A 399 15.17 -12.51 -24.55
C PRO A 399 15.89 -11.15 -24.55
N PHE A 400 17.22 -11.11 -24.35
CA PHE A 400 18.02 -9.88 -24.43
C PHE A 400 17.93 -9.21 -25.82
N THR A 401 18.06 -10.02 -26.88
CA THR A 401 17.92 -9.52 -28.27
C THR A 401 16.51 -9.01 -28.55
N LEU A 402 15.49 -9.66 -27.99
CA LEU A 402 14.10 -9.21 -28.07
C LEU A 402 13.91 -7.87 -27.34
N ALA A 403 14.44 -7.72 -26.13
CA ALA A 403 14.38 -6.48 -25.36
C ALA A 403 14.98 -5.28 -26.14
N LEU A 404 16.13 -5.49 -26.79
CA LEU A 404 16.78 -4.46 -27.61
C LEU A 404 16.04 -4.11 -28.91
N SER A 405 15.42 -5.10 -29.55
CA SER A 405 14.80 -4.91 -30.87
C SER A 405 13.31 -4.55 -30.80
N ASN A 406 12.61 -5.01 -29.77
CA ASN A 406 11.18 -4.80 -29.55
C ASN A 406 10.82 -5.01 -28.07
N SER A 407 11.01 -3.95 -27.27
CA SER A 407 10.70 -3.96 -25.83
C SER A 407 9.24 -4.32 -25.52
N ALA A 408 8.29 -3.88 -26.33
CA ALA A 408 6.88 -4.21 -26.15
C ALA A 408 6.62 -5.72 -26.30
N ALA A 409 7.25 -6.38 -27.28
CA ALA A 409 7.15 -7.82 -27.45
C ALA A 409 7.87 -8.58 -26.32
N TYR A 410 9.00 -8.05 -25.83
CA TYR A 410 9.67 -8.60 -24.65
C TYR A 410 8.76 -8.62 -23.42
N MET A 411 8.14 -7.48 -23.07
CA MET A 411 7.25 -7.37 -21.91
C MET A 411 6.00 -8.28 -22.04
N MET A 412 5.49 -8.51 -23.25
CA MET A 412 4.40 -9.48 -23.45
C MET A 412 4.84 -10.93 -23.26
N GLN A 413 6.10 -11.26 -23.56
CA GLN A 413 6.61 -12.63 -23.48
C GLN A 413 7.17 -12.98 -22.10
N PHE A 414 7.68 -11.97 -21.38
CA PHE A 414 8.27 -12.09 -20.04
C PHE A 414 7.65 -11.05 -19.09
N PRO A 415 6.35 -11.18 -18.75
CA PRO A 415 5.61 -10.14 -18.02
C PRO A 415 6.09 -9.92 -16.59
N ASP A 416 6.73 -10.93 -15.98
CA ASP A 416 7.27 -10.84 -14.62
C ASP A 416 8.75 -10.42 -14.60
N CYS A 417 9.34 -10.10 -15.76
CA CYS A 417 10.73 -9.66 -15.87
C CYS A 417 10.85 -8.14 -16.05
N ASP A 418 11.70 -7.53 -15.22
CA ASP A 418 12.10 -6.13 -15.43
C ASP A 418 13.07 -6.03 -16.62
N ILE A 419 12.67 -5.28 -17.65
CA ILE A 419 13.50 -5.00 -18.82
C ILE A 419 14.81 -4.30 -18.45
N ARG A 420 14.88 -3.62 -17.29
CA ARG A 420 16.09 -2.98 -16.77
C ARG A 420 17.21 -3.98 -16.46
N ASN A 421 16.92 -5.28 -16.38
CA ASN A 421 17.96 -6.32 -16.32
C ASN A 421 18.88 -6.29 -17.55
N ALA A 422 18.42 -5.74 -18.69
CA ALA A 422 19.23 -5.56 -19.89
C ALA A 422 20.18 -4.36 -19.84
N ASP A 423 19.99 -3.41 -18.91
CA ASP A 423 20.89 -2.26 -18.72
C ASP A 423 22.02 -2.66 -17.78
N ILE A 424 23.00 -3.35 -18.37
CA ILE A 424 24.12 -3.98 -17.67
C ILE A 424 25.22 -2.95 -17.37
N THR A 425 25.29 -1.88 -18.17
CA THR A 425 26.16 -0.74 -17.91
C THR A 425 25.64 0.16 -16.80
N CYS A 426 24.34 0.08 -16.48
CA CYS A 426 23.65 0.88 -15.49
C CYS A 426 23.73 2.38 -15.77
N ASP A 427 23.65 2.74 -17.05
CA ASP A 427 23.56 4.13 -17.50
C ASP A 427 22.11 4.60 -17.65
N GLY A 428 21.15 3.74 -17.29
CA GLY A 428 19.71 3.98 -17.36
C GLY A 428 19.12 3.68 -18.74
N GLN A 429 19.90 3.16 -19.68
CA GLN A 429 19.45 2.89 -21.05
C GLN A 429 19.73 1.45 -21.45
N VAL A 430 18.69 0.76 -21.91
CA VAL A 430 18.84 -0.57 -22.55
C VAL A 430 19.17 -0.36 -24.02
N ASN A 431 20.43 -0.51 -24.41
CA ASN A 431 20.87 -0.24 -25.78
C ASN A 431 22.06 -1.13 -26.24
N ILE A 432 22.61 -0.83 -27.43
CA ILE A 432 23.70 -1.61 -28.05
C ILE A 432 24.97 -1.67 -27.18
N LEU A 433 25.17 -0.71 -26.28
CA LEU A 433 26.32 -0.63 -25.38
C LEU A 433 26.29 -1.75 -24.33
N ASP A 434 25.12 -2.31 -24.01
CA ASP A 434 24.96 -3.40 -23.06
C ASP A 434 25.34 -4.78 -23.64
N ILE A 435 25.45 -4.92 -24.96
CA ILE A 435 25.78 -6.21 -25.61
C ILE A 435 27.13 -6.74 -25.13
N ASN A 436 28.18 -5.91 -25.13
CA ASN A 436 29.52 -6.38 -24.77
C ASN A 436 29.62 -6.75 -23.28
N PRO A 437 29.09 -5.94 -22.33
CA PRO A 437 28.92 -6.35 -20.94
C PRO A 437 28.11 -7.63 -20.76
N PHE A 438 26.98 -7.78 -21.48
CA PHE A 438 26.16 -9.00 -21.43
C PHE A 438 26.94 -10.25 -21.82
N VAL A 439 27.67 -10.18 -22.94
CA VAL A 439 28.52 -11.29 -23.41
C VAL A 439 29.56 -11.66 -22.35
N ARG A 440 30.11 -10.70 -21.61
CA ARG A 440 31.04 -11.00 -20.51
C ARG A 440 30.35 -11.73 -19.36
N LEU A 441 29.14 -11.34 -18.98
CA LEU A 441 28.39 -12.04 -17.93
C LEU A 441 28.17 -13.52 -18.27
N ILE A 442 27.75 -13.81 -19.51
CA ILE A 442 27.56 -15.19 -19.98
C ILE A 442 28.89 -15.96 -20.03
N GLN A 443 29.97 -15.33 -20.49
CA GLN A 443 31.27 -15.99 -20.62
C GLN A 443 31.88 -16.40 -19.29
N PHE A 444 31.65 -15.60 -18.24
CA PHE A 444 32.29 -15.80 -16.93
C PHE A 444 31.33 -16.28 -15.84
N GLY A 445 30.04 -16.44 -16.14
CA GLY A 445 29.02 -16.80 -15.14
C GLY A 445 28.84 -15.70 -14.09
N GLY A 446 28.88 -14.43 -14.51
CA GLY A 446 28.79 -13.26 -13.64
C GLY A 446 29.90 -12.24 -13.89
N CYS A 447 30.18 -11.43 -12.87
CA CYS A 447 31.27 -10.47 -12.83
C CYS A 447 32.64 -11.17 -12.85
N GLY A 448 33.09 -11.59 -14.03
CA GLY A 448 34.36 -12.26 -14.23
C GLY A 448 35.49 -11.60 -13.44
N GLY A 449 36.07 -12.34 -12.50
CA GLY A 449 37.01 -11.82 -11.51
C GLY A 449 38.21 -11.12 -12.15
N SER A 450 38.33 -9.82 -11.90
CA SER A 450 39.62 -9.13 -11.77
C SER A 450 40.30 -9.53 -10.45
N GLY A 451 40.38 -10.83 -10.18
CA GLY A 451 41.23 -11.40 -9.14
C GLY A 451 42.66 -11.44 -9.64
N GLY A 452 43.33 -10.29 -9.58
CA GLY A 452 44.78 -10.17 -9.58
C GLY A 452 45.29 -9.97 -8.16
#